data_AF-A0AAE0SXN6-F1
#
_entry.id   AF-A0AAE0SXN6-F1
#
_cell.length_a   1.000
_cell.length_b   1.000
_cell.length_c   1.000
_cell.angle_alpha   90.00
_cell.angle_beta   90.00
_cell.angle_gamma   90.00
#
_symmetry.space_group_name_H-M   'P 1'
#
loop_
_entity.id
_entity.type
_entity.pdbx_description
1 polymer ?
#
loop_
_entity_poly.entity_id
_entity_poly.type
_entity_poly.pdbx_seq_one_letter_code
_entity_poly.pdbx_strand_id
1 'polypeptide(L)'
;MCLTAAFVVAYIILQLLIGKPMYFLELVLGQYSGKGPTTVWALNPSGKGIGISQAIISLIVAIYYNVIMAYCLYYMFASMQGTLPWTVCKEEWKQFGCVEKTTRALRYCNPAKNITENCRCTLNTTTDVYPFVNCTSVNYTGNPTPVAELYF
;
A
#
# COMPACT_ATOMS: atom_id res chain seq x y z
N MET A 1 -15.58 -6.72 -16.06
CA MET A 1 -16.27 -5.50 -15.62
C MET A 1 -17.65 -5.75 -15.00
N CYS A 2 -18.39 -6.82 -15.36
CA CYS A 2 -19.73 -7.08 -14.76
C CYS A 2 -19.68 -7.59 -13.30
N LEU A 3 -18.62 -8.33 -12.91
CA LEU A 3 -18.49 -8.92 -11.56
C LEU A 3 -18.33 -7.87 -10.45
N THR A 4 -17.62 -6.76 -10.73
CA THR A 4 -17.43 -5.68 -9.75
C THR A 4 -18.71 -4.90 -9.51
N ALA A 5 -19.54 -4.70 -10.54
CA ALA A 5 -20.84 -4.04 -10.40
C ALA A 5 -21.83 -4.88 -9.59
N ALA A 6 -21.88 -6.20 -9.83
CA ALA A 6 -22.76 -7.10 -9.08
C ALA A 6 -22.41 -7.16 -7.58
N PHE A 7 -21.12 -7.14 -7.23
CA PHE A 7 -20.67 -7.11 -5.83
C PHE A 7 -21.11 -5.82 -5.11
N VAL A 8 -20.98 -4.66 -5.76
CA VAL A 8 -21.39 -3.37 -5.17
C VAL A 8 -22.90 -3.34 -4.92
N VAL A 9 -23.71 -3.85 -5.85
CA VAL A 9 -25.17 -3.92 -5.67
C VAL A 9 -25.54 -4.80 -4.46
N ALA A 10 -24.92 -5.99 -4.34
CA ALA A 10 -25.13 -6.87 -3.19
C ALA A 10 -24.68 -6.21 -1.87
N TYR A 11 -23.55 -5.51 -1.87
CA TYR A 11 -23.03 -4.79 -0.70
C TYR A 11 -24.01 -3.71 -0.22
N ILE A 12 -24.55 -2.88 -1.12
CA ILE A 12 -25.47 -1.80 -0.75
C ILE A 12 -26.78 -2.37 -0.16
N ILE A 13 -27.32 -3.46 -0.72
CA ILE A 13 -28.53 -4.11 -0.20
C ILE A 13 -28.29 -4.63 1.22
N LEU A 14 -27.19 -5.34 1.47
CA LEU A 14 -26.85 -5.85 2.81
C LEU A 14 -26.58 -4.72 3.81
N GLN A 15 -25.90 -3.65 3.37
CA GLN A 15 -25.62 -2.49 4.21
C GLN A 15 -26.90 -1.78 4.64
N LEU A 16 -27.89 -1.64 3.75
CA LEU A 16 -29.17 -0.99 4.08
C LEU A 16 -30.08 -1.87 4.93
N LEU A 17 -30.11 -3.18 4.68
CA LEU A 17 -31.01 -4.10 5.40
C LEU A 17 -30.48 -4.54 6.77
N ILE A 18 -29.16 -4.69 6.93
CA ILE A 18 -28.56 -5.24 8.17
C ILE A 18 -27.64 -4.21 8.83
N GLY A 19 -26.75 -3.59 8.06
CA GLY A 19 -25.76 -2.65 8.59
C GLY A 19 -26.38 -1.42 9.24
N LYS A 20 -27.24 -0.70 8.51
CA LYS A 20 -27.90 0.53 8.99
C LYS A 20 -28.81 0.28 10.19
N PRO A 21 -29.67 -0.75 10.22
CA PRO A 21 -30.50 -1.04 11.39
C PRO A 21 -29.70 -1.42 12.63
N MET A 22 -28.64 -2.24 12.49
CA MET A 22 -27.77 -2.60 13.61
C MET A 22 -27.05 -1.37 14.19
N TYR A 23 -26.52 -0.50 13.32
CA TYR A 23 -25.89 0.74 13.74
C TYR A 23 -26.88 1.68 14.45
N PHE A 24 -28.09 1.81 13.93
CA PHE A 24 -29.13 2.63 14.55
C PHE A 24 -29.55 2.08 15.92
N LEU A 25 -29.70 0.75 16.05
CA LEU A 25 -29.99 0.09 17.32
C LEU A 25 -28.91 0.43 18.36
N GLU A 26 -27.63 0.32 18.00
CA GLU A 26 -26.52 0.63 18.90
C GLU A 26 -26.53 2.10 19.35
N LEU A 27 -26.78 3.03 18.42
CA LEU A 27 -26.89 4.46 18.74
C LEU A 27 -28.04 4.74 19.71
N VAL A 28 -29.24 4.20 19.43
CA VAL A 28 -30.41 4.41 20.29
C VAL A 28 -30.18 3.80 21.68
N LEU A 29 -29.58 2.61 21.76
CA LEU A 29 -29.23 1.98 23.04
C LEU A 29 -28.21 2.82 23.83
N GLY A 30 -27.20 3.37 23.15
CA GLY A 30 -26.21 4.25 23.76
C GLY A 30 -26.82 5.56 24.28
N GLN A 31 -27.67 6.20 23.48
CA GLN A 31 -28.34 7.46 23.84
C GLN A 31 -29.37 7.27 24.97
N TYR A 32 -30.18 6.21 24.92
CA TYR A 32 -31.21 5.95 25.94
C TYR A 32 -30.62 5.49 27.27
N SER A 33 -29.59 4.64 27.23
CA SER A 33 -29.03 4.07 28.46
C SER A 33 -28.01 4.98 29.13
N GLY A 34 -27.43 5.97 28.43
CA GLY A 34 -26.44 6.92 28.95
C GLY A 34 -25.20 6.25 29.57
N LYS A 35 -24.93 5.01 29.18
CA LYS A 35 -23.98 4.09 29.82
C LYS A 35 -23.02 3.54 28.78
N GLY A 36 -21.84 3.10 29.23
CA GLY A 36 -20.84 2.51 28.35
C GLY A 36 -21.26 1.13 27.80
N PRO A 37 -20.62 0.66 26.71
CA PRO A 37 -21.04 -0.54 25.98
C PRO A 37 -21.06 -1.81 26.84
N THR A 38 -20.26 -1.90 27.90
CA THR A 38 -20.25 -3.03 28.84
C THR A 38 -21.43 -3.02 29.82
N THR A 39 -21.98 -1.85 30.12
CA THR A 39 -23.02 -1.65 31.15
C THR A 39 -24.43 -1.50 30.57
N VAL A 40 -24.54 -1.17 29.28
CA VAL A 40 -25.81 -1.14 28.53
C VAL A 40 -26.48 -2.52 28.49
N TRP A 41 -25.69 -3.59 28.36
CA TRP A 41 -26.20 -4.97 28.34
C TRP A 41 -26.61 -5.52 29.71
N ALA A 42 -26.66 -4.70 30.76
CA ALA A 42 -27.26 -5.09 32.04
C ALA A 42 -28.77 -5.37 31.93
N LEU A 43 -29.43 -4.92 30.84
CA LEU A 43 -30.83 -5.20 30.53
C LEU A 43 -31.12 -6.70 30.27
N ASN A 44 -30.16 -7.43 29.68
CA ASN A 44 -30.29 -8.87 29.42
C ASN A 44 -28.97 -9.60 29.71
N PRO A 45 -28.92 -10.54 30.67
CA PRO A 45 -27.69 -11.25 31.04
C PRO A 45 -27.03 -12.02 29.88
N SER A 46 -27.79 -12.46 28.88
CA SER A 46 -27.25 -13.12 27.68
C SER A 46 -26.42 -12.19 26.79
N GLY A 47 -26.66 -10.87 26.85
CA GLY A 47 -25.96 -9.85 26.06
C GLY A 47 -24.67 -9.32 26.69
N LYS A 48 -24.36 -9.68 27.95
CA LYS A 48 -23.18 -9.15 28.66
C LYS A 48 -21.85 -9.42 27.94
N GLY A 49 -21.75 -10.55 27.24
CA GLY A 49 -20.56 -10.89 26.44
C GLY A 49 -20.31 -9.93 25.28
N ILE A 50 -21.37 -9.41 24.66
CA ILE A 50 -21.28 -8.52 23.49
C ILE A 50 -20.57 -7.22 23.85
N GLY A 51 -20.91 -6.62 25.00
CA GLY A 51 -20.28 -5.39 25.47
C GLY A 51 -18.78 -5.55 25.79
N ILE A 52 -18.38 -6.70 26.34
CA ILE A 52 -16.96 -7.01 26.62
C ILE A 52 -16.22 -7.22 25.30
N SER A 53 -16.77 -8.00 24.37
CA SER A 53 -16.20 -8.21 23.04
C SER A 53 -16.01 -6.89 22.28
N GLN A 54 -16.99 -5.99 22.36
CA GLN A 54 -16.92 -4.67 21.73
C GLN A 54 -15.77 -3.81 22.30
N ALA A 55 -15.55 -3.85 23.61
CA ALA A 55 -14.42 -3.15 24.25
C ALA A 55 -13.06 -3.72 23.81
N ILE A 56 -12.93 -5.05 23.75
CA ILE A 56 -11.70 -5.73 23.32
C ILE A 56 -11.39 -5.41 21.85
N ILE A 57 -12.40 -5.51 20.96
CA ILE A 57 -12.23 -5.18 19.54
C ILE A 57 -11.79 -3.72 19.39
N SER A 58 -12.40 -2.79 20.13
CA SER A 58 -12.02 -1.37 20.09
C SER A 58 -10.58 -1.13 20.50
N LEU A 59 -10.06 -1.89 21.48
CA LEU A 59 -8.66 -1.81 21.91
C LEU A 59 -7.70 -2.31 20.83
N ILE A 60 -8.00 -3.47 20.23
CA ILE A 60 -7.18 -4.03 19.14
C ILE A 60 -7.16 -3.05 17.96
N VAL A 61 -8.32 -2.50 17.63
CA VAL A 61 -8.51 -1.52 16.55
C VAL A 61 -7.69 -0.26 16.80
N ALA A 62 -7.68 0.27 18.02
CA ALA A 62 -6.87 1.43 18.37
C ALA A 62 -5.36 1.19 18.17
N ILE A 63 -4.86 0.00 18.54
CA ILE A 63 -3.43 -0.32 18.41
C ILE A 63 -3.00 -0.36 16.94
N TYR A 64 -3.70 -1.12 16.09
CA TYR A 64 -3.27 -1.26 14.69
C TYR A 64 -3.52 0.02 13.87
N TYR A 65 -4.61 0.76 14.11
CA TYR A 65 -4.87 1.99 13.36
C TYR A 65 -3.87 3.09 13.70
N ASN A 66 -3.40 3.18 14.94
CA ASN A 66 -2.35 4.12 15.30
C ASN A 66 -1.04 3.85 14.53
N VAL A 67 -0.70 2.58 14.32
CA VAL A 67 0.46 2.20 13.49
C VAL A 67 0.27 2.62 12.03
N ILE A 68 -0.91 2.37 11.44
CA ILE A 68 -1.23 2.81 10.08
C ILE A 68 -1.16 4.34 9.98
N MET A 69 -1.71 5.07 10.96
CA MET A 69 -1.69 6.52 10.98
C MET A 69 -0.25 7.07 11.08
N ALA A 70 0.61 6.42 11.88
CA ALA A 70 2.03 6.76 11.94
C ALA A 70 2.72 6.56 10.58
N TYR A 71 2.43 5.47 9.86
CA TYR A 71 2.92 5.28 8.49
C TYR A 71 2.41 6.37 7.54
N CYS A 72 1.11 6.71 7.58
CA CYS A 72 0.55 7.78 6.74
C CYS A 72 1.25 9.11 6.99
N LEU A 73 1.48 9.49 8.27
CA LEU A 73 2.22 10.70 8.61
C LEU A 73 3.67 10.65 8.13
N TYR A 74 4.35 9.51 8.32
CA TYR A 74 5.71 9.30 7.82
C TYR A 74 5.81 9.52 6.30
N TYR A 75 4.94 8.86 5.53
CA TYR A 75 4.92 8.99 4.07
C TYR A 75 4.47 10.39 3.61
N MET A 76 3.57 11.04 4.36
CA MET A 76 3.16 12.43 4.09
C MET A 76 4.36 13.38 4.18
N PHE A 77 5.13 13.33 5.27
CA PHE A 77 6.32 14.18 5.42
C PHE A 77 7.46 13.78 4.48
N ALA A 78 7.66 12.48 4.23
CA ALA A 78 8.65 12.00 3.28
C ALA A 78 8.33 12.44 1.84
N SER A 79 7.05 12.63 1.50
CA SER A 79 6.63 13.13 0.18
C SER A 79 6.83 14.64 0.00
N MET A 80 7.09 15.40 1.08
CA MET A 80 7.41 16.84 0.98
C MET A 80 8.89 17.09 0.61
N GLN A 81 9.70 16.04 0.54
CA GLN A 81 11.09 16.11 0.09
C GLN A 81 11.14 16.25 -1.45
N GLY A 82 12.09 17.03 -1.96
CA GLY A 82 12.22 17.27 -3.41
C GLY A 82 12.53 16.02 -4.24
N THR A 83 13.12 15.00 -3.62
CA THR A 83 13.39 13.70 -4.24
C THR A 83 12.80 12.61 -3.34
N LEU A 84 11.82 11.85 -3.85
CA LEU A 84 11.17 10.82 -3.06
C LEU A 84 12.11 9.63 -2.82
N PRO A 85 12.26 9.15 -1.58
CA PRO A 85 13.29 8.15 -1.25
C PRO A 85 12.98 6.74 -1.81
N TRP A 86 11.73 6.47 -2.21
CA TRP A 86 11.33 5.24 -2.93
C TRP A 86 11.39 5.37 -4.46
N THR A 87 12.03 6.43 -4.98
CA THR A 87 12.27 6.61 -6.42
C THR A 87 13.73 6.39 -6.82
N VAL A 88 14.65 6.41 -5.85
CA VAL A 88 16.09 6.34 -6.08
C VAL A 88 16.66 5.06 -5.48
N CYS A 89 17.55 4.37 -6.20
CA CYS A 89 18.24 3.20 -5.68
C CYS A 89 19.37 3.60 -4.71
N LYS A 90 19.29 3.15 -3.46
CA LYS A 90 20.39 3.29 -2.51
C LYS A 90 21.56 2.36 -2.86
N GLU A 91 22.77 2.68 -2.39
CA GLU A 91 23.97 1.89 -2.70
C GLU A 91 23.88 0.46 -2.18
N GLU A 92 23.26 0.27 -1.02
CA GLU A 92 22.93 -1.02 -0.42
C GLU A 92 21.96 -1.86 -1.26
N TRP A 93 21.17 -1.24 -2.13
CA TRP A 93 20.21 -1.92 -2.99
C TRP A 93 20.77 -2.26 -4.37
N LYS A 94 21.95 -1.71 -4.71
CA LYS A 94 22.65 -2.05 -5.94
C LYS A 94 22.91 -3.56 -5.98
N GLN A 95 23.35 -4.20 -4.90
CA GLN A 95 23.62 -5.64 -4.86
C GLN A 95 22.40 -6.54 -5.19
N PHE A 96 21.18 -6.05 -4.99
CA PHE A 96 19.93 -6.77 -5.23
C PHE A 96 19.33 -6.50 -6.62
N GLY A 97 20.06 -5.83 -7.52
CA GLY A 97 19.55 -5.52 -8.86
C GLY A 97 18.41 -4.49 -8.84
N CYS A 98 18.55 -3.43 -8.04
CA CYS A 98 17.57 -2.36 -7.92
C CYS A 98 17.38 -1.57 -9.22
N VAL A 99 16.12 -1.37 -9.63
CA VAL A 99 15.76 -0.62 -10.84
C VAL A 99 14.88 0.59 -10.51
N GLU A 100 15.36 1.79 -10.85
CA GLU A 100 14.59 3.04 -10.79
C GLU A 100 13.50 3.08 -11.88
N LYS A 101 12.41 3.84 -11.66
CA LYS A 101 11.34 3.96 -12.66
C LYS A 101 11.95 4.35 -14.01
N THR A 102 11.83 3.44 -14.98
CA THR A 102 12.26 3.60 -16.37
C THR A 102 11.75 4.93 -16.91
N THR A 103 12.61 5.94 -16.93
CA THR A 103 12.43 7.05 -17.85
C THR A 103 12.52 6.43 -19.22
N ARG A 104 11.46 6.54 -20.03
CA ARG A 104 11.48 6.14 -21.45
C ARG A 104 12.78 6.68 -22.04
N ALA A 105 13.69 5.78 -22.40
CA ALA A 105 14.98 6.16 -22.96
C ALA A 105 14.75 6.80 -24.33
N LEU A 106 14.56 8.13 -24.37
CA LEU A 106 14.87 8.90 -25.58
C LEU A 106 16.37 9.16 -25.61
N ARG A 107 17.18 8.10 -25.63
CA ARG A 107 18.57 8.15 -26.10
C ARG A 107 18.91 6.81 -26.75
N TYR A 108 18.66 6.73 -28.05
CA TYR A 108 19.36 5.80 -28.91
C TYR A 108 20.87 6.09 -28.79
N CYS A 109 21.65 5.29 -28.05
CA CYS A 109 23.12 5.34 -28.13
C CYS A 109 23.50 4.76 -29.50
N ASN A 110 23.68 5.65 -30.48
CA ASN A 110 24.10 5.28 -31.83
C ASN A 110 25.64 5.11 -31.84
N PRO A 111 26.20 3.93 -32.16
CA PRO A 111 27.65 3.72 -32.24
C PRO A 111 28.33 4.54 -33.35
N ALA A 112 27.56 5.21 -34.22
CA ALA A 112 28.08 6.01 -35.34
C ALA A 112 28.47 7.46 -34.99
N LYS A 113 28.40 7.90 -33.72
CA LYS A 113 28.91 9.22 -33.31
C LYS A 113 29.93 9.05 -32.18
N ASN A 114 31.16 9.51 -32.44
CA ASN A 114 32.24 9.58 -31.46
C ASN A 114 31.73 10.09 -30.11
N ILE A 115 31.79 9.22 -29.11
CA ILE A 115 31.17 9.38 -27.80
C ILE A 115 32.03 10.35 -26.97
N THR A 116 31.53 11.56 -26.74
CA THR A 116 31.99 12.42 -25.62
C THR A 116 30.91 12.62 -24.56
N GLU A 117 29.85 11.80 -24.57
CA GLU A 117 28.86 11.79 -23.49
C GLU A 117 28.68 10.37 -22.94
N ASN A 118 28.99 10.23 -21.65
CA ASN A 118 28.97 9.01 -20.86
C ASN A 118 27.63 8.25 -20.94
N CYS A 119 27.46 7.34 -21.93
CA CYS A 119 26.30 6.43 -22.02
C CYS A 119 26.21 5.56 -20.74
N ARG A 120 25.07 5.61 -20.03
CA ARG A 120 24.77 4.72 -18.88
C ARG A 120 23.69 3.72 -19.26
N CYS A 121 23.94 2.44 -19.03
CA CYS A 121 22.98 1.37 -19.22
C CYS A 121 21.99 1.32 -18.05
N THR A 122 20.70 1.50 -18.31
CA THR A 122 19.61 1.19 -17.36
C THR A 122 19.05 -0.19 -17.67
N LEU A 123 19.15 -1.12 -16.71
CA LEU A 123 18.68 -2.50 -16.82
C LEU A 123 17.16 -2.53 -16.87
N ASN A 124 16.55 -2.53 -18.05
CA ASN A 124 15.16 -2.96 -18.25
C ASN A 124 14.81 -2.98 -19.73
N THR A 125 15.20 -4.03 -20.46
CA THR A 125 14.34 -4.72 -21.46
C THR A 125 15.10 -5.86 -22.15
N THR A 126 14.52 -7.04 -22.13
CA THR A 126 14.77 -8.10 -23.11
C THR A 126 14.10 -7.69 -24.42
N THR A 127 14.76 -7.97 -25.55
CA THR A 127 14.50 -7.46 -26.92
C THR A 127 14.99 -6.01 -27.08
N ASP A 128 16.17 -5.77 -27.67
CA ASP A 128 16.39 -5.90 -29.10
C ASP A 128 17.77 -6.46 -29.52
N VAL A 129 17.70 -7.20 -30.62
CA VAL A 129 18.76 -7.91 -31.31
C VAL A 129 19.54 -6.91 -32.19
N TYR A 130 20.81 -6.63 -31.83
CA TYR A 130 21.87 -5.90 -32.58
C TYR A 130 21.69 -4.39 -32.90
N PRO A 131 22.79 -3.59 -32.96
CA PRO A 131 24.20 -3.96 -32.88
C PRO A 131 24.84 -3.61 -31.51
N PHE A 132 25.06 -4.66 -30.73
CA PHE A 132 26.03 -4.84 -29.65
C PHE A 132 26.39 -3.64 -28.75
N VAL A 133 25.56 -3.42 -27.72
CA VAL A 133 26.06 -2.92 -26.42
C VAL A 133 25.67 -3.94 -25.37
N ASN A 134 26.64 -4.74 -24.92
CA ASN A 134 26.42 -5.75 -23.90
C ASN A 134 26.50 -5.10 -22.52
N CYS A 135 25.37 -4.57 -22.04
CA CYS A 135 25.24 -3.92 -20.72
C CYS A 135 25.28 -4.91 -19.54
N THR A 136 25.55 -6.19 -19.78
CA THR A 136 25.62 -7.26 -18.76
C THR A 136 26.96 -7.30 -18.03
N SER A 137 27.48 -6.17 -17.54
CA SER A 137 28.60 -6.18 -16.60
C SER A 137 28.17 -5.74 -15.20
N VAL A 138 26.97 -6.12 -14.79
CA VAL A 138 26.64 -6.13 -13.37
C VAL A 138 26.06 -7.51 -13.03
N ASN A 139 26.92 -8.33 -12.44
CA ASN A 139 26.57 -9.64 -11.89
C ASN A 139 25.62 -9.42 -10.70
N TYR A 140 24.32 -9.40 -10.96
CA TYR A 140 23.31 -9.54 -9.92
C TYR A 140 22.92 -11.00 -9.81
N THR A 141 22.96 -11.56 -8.61
CA THR A 141 22.62 -12.95 -8.30
C THR A 141 21.11 -13.19 -8.18
N GLY A 142 20.28 -12.40 -8.88
CA GLY A 142 18.82 -12.46 -8.76
C GLY A 142 18.05 -11.65 -9.80
N ASN A 143 16.73 -11.87 -9.84
CA ASN A 143 15.76 -11.18 -10.71
C ASN A 143 15.66 -9.68 -10.31
N PRO A 144 15.58 -8.72 -11.25
CA PRO A 144 15.53 -7.30 -10.92
C PRO A 144 14.32 -6.95 -10.07
N THR A 145 14.54 -6.16 -9.01
CA THR A 145 13.50 -5.72 -8.07
C THR A 145 13.31 -4.20 -8.15
N PRO A 146 12.07 -3.71 -8.21
CA PRO A 146 11.81 -2.27 -8.28
C PRO A 146 12.09 -1.59 -6.93
N VAL A 147 12.52 -0.32 -6.94
CA VAL A 147 12.86 0.45 -5.72
C VAL A 147 11.77 0.42 -4.66
N ALA A 148 10.50 0.44 -5.08
CA ALA A 148 9.37 0.41 -4.16
C ALA A 148 9.34 -0.88 -3.32
N GLU A 149 9.59 -2.04 -3.93
CA GLU A 149 9.59 -3.34 -3.24
C GLU A 149 10.76 -3.49 -2.25
N LEU A 150 11.85 -2.75 -2.44
CA LEU A 150 12.99 -2.74 -1.51
C LEU A 150 12.84 -1.69 -0.39
N TYR A 151 11.91 -0.75 -0.56
CA TYR A 151 11.64 0.31 0.41
C TYR A 151 10.62 -0.14 1.47
N PHE A 152 9.69 -1.03 1.10
CA PHE A 152 8.66 -1.59 1.97
C PHE A 152 9.10 -2.92 2.58
#